data_AF-A0A522RWI0-F1
#
_entry.id   AF-A0A522RWI0-F1
#
_cell.length_a   1.000
_cell.length_b   1.000
_cell.length_c   1.000
_cell.angle_alpha   90.00
_cell.angle_beta   90.00
_cell.angle_gamma   90.00
#
_symmetry.space_group_name_H-M   'P 1'
#
loop_
_entity.id
_entity.type
_entity.pdbx_description
1 polymer ?
#
loop_
_entity_poly.entity_id
_entity_poly.type
_entity_poly.pdbx_seq_one_letter_code
_entity_poly.pdbx_strand_id
1 'polypeptide(L)'
;MISNDIFIELLTAGLNRRTMPEADVEWDVTVDGRQFDVLVTHKFGMHKVIIAFEVKDKKRAVSVDQIDAFVTKVTDIGANKAVFVSTSGFQSGAIKTAKRHHMDLATSS
;
A
#
# COMPACT_ATOMS: atom_id res chain seq x y z
N MET A 1 10.52 21.59 5.53
CA MET A 1 9.11 21.18 5.41
C MET A 1 9.11 19.88 4.63
N ILE A 2 8.52 18.81 5.17
CA ILE A 2 8.40 17.54 4.43
C ILE A 2 7.34 17.69 3.32
N SER A 3 7.48 16.96 2.21
CA SER A 3 6.44 16.95 1.18
C SER A 3 5.17 16.26 1.71
N ASN A 4 4.02 16.56 1.10
CA ASN A 4 2.77 15.92 1.50
C ASN A 4 2.76 14.42 1.16
N ASP A 5 3.43 14.00 0.07
CA ASP A 5 3.68 12.59 -0.24
C ASP A 5 4.36 11.88 0.95
N ILE A 6 5.52 12.38 1.39
CA ILE A 6 6.28 11.83 2.52
C ILE A 6 5.44 11.85 3.80
N PHE A 7 4.67 12.92 4.04
CA PHE A 7 3.83 13.02 5.22
C PHE A 7 2.79 11.88 5.29
N ILE A 8 2.09 11.59 4.19
CA ILE A 8 1.04 10.57 4.18
C ILE A 8 1.63 9.16 4.21
N GLU A 9 2.79 8.94 3.59
CA GLU A 9 3.54 7.69 3.72
C GLU A 9 3.94 7.42 5.18
N LEU A 10 4.53 8.41 5.85
CA LEU A 10 4.92 8.32 7.25
C LEU A 10 3.69 8.17 8.17
N LEU A 11 2.57 8.82 7.86
CA LEU A 11 1.31 8.64 8.58
C LEU A 11 0.80 7.19 8.43
N THR A 12 0.87 6.63 7.22
CA THR A 12 0.47 5.25 6.93
C THR A 12 1.35 4.26 7.69
N ALA A 13 2.68 4.44 7.66
CA ALA A 13 3.62 3.62 8.42
C ALA A 13 3.39 3.76 9.94
N GLY A 14 3.23 4.99 10.43
CA GLY A 14 3.02 5.29 11.85
C GLY A 14 1.72 4.71 12.39
N LEU A 15 0.63 4.79 11.63
CA LEU A 15 -0.65 4.19 12.01
C LEU A 15 -0.53 2.68 12.13
N ASN A 16 0.06 2.00 11.13
CA ASN A 16 0.25 0.55 11.16
C ASN A 16 1.18 0.12 12.31
N ARG A 17 2.28 0.85 12.59
CA ARG A 17 3.11 0.60 13.77
C ARG A 17 2.32 0.71 15.07
N ARG A 18 1.41 1.69 15.15
CA ARG A 18 0.62 1.96 16.36
C ARG A 18 -0.48 0.94 16.59
N THR A 19 -1.09 0.42 15.54
CA THR A 19 -2.20 -0.53 15.60
C THR A 19 -1.74 -1.99 15.55
N MET A 20 -0.54 -2.26 15.02
CA MET A 20 0.07 -3.59 14.91
C MET A 20 1.45 -3.60 15.59
N PRO A 21 1.53 -3.51 16.94
CA PRO A 21 2.80 -3.31 17.65
C PRO A 21 3.78 -4.48 17.52
N GLU A 22 3.31 -5.67 17.15
CA GLU A 22 4.13 -6.87 16.92
C GLU A 22 4.48 -7.09 15.44
N ALA A 23 4.04 -6.21 14.55
CA ALA A 23 4.43 -6.26 13.14
C ALA A 23 5.73 -5.50 12.91
N ASP A 24 6.54 -6.02 12.00
CA ASP A 24 7.63 -5.27 11.40
C ASP A 24 7.05 -4.35 10.33
N VAL A 25 7.29 -3.05 10.44
CA VAL A 25 6.72 -2.03 9.55
C VAL A 25 7.84 -1.18 9.01
N GLU A 26 8.15 -1.40 7.74
CA GLU A 26 9.20 -0.72 6.99
C GLU A 26 8.59 0.37 6.12
N TRP A 27 9.26 1.52 6.05
CA TRP A 27 8.89 2.64 5.16
C TRP A 27 10.00 2.80 4.13
N ASP A 28 9.62 3.05 2.88
CA ASP A 28 10.52 3.21 1.74
C ASP A 28 11.52 2.04 1.56
N VAL A 29 10.99 0.83 1.47
CA VAL A 29 11.77 -0.42 1.43
C VAL A 29 11.80 -1.02 0.03
N THR A 30 12.96 -1.54 -0.40
CA THR A 30 13.08 -2.28 -1.65
C THR A 30 13.25 -3.77 -1.39
N VAL A 31 12.35 -4.59 -1.95
CA VAL A 31 12.39 -6.05 -1.89
C VAL A 31 12.45 -6.59 -3.30
N ASP A 32 13.45 -7.41 -3.61
CA ASP A 32 13.65 -8.03 -4.93
C ASP A 32 13.58 -7.04 -6.11
N GLY A 33 14.12 -5.84 -5.92
CA GLY A 33 14.13 -4.77 -6.93
C GLY A 33 12.83 -3.98 -7.07
N ARG A 34 11.84 -4.21 -6.20
CA ARG A 34 10.59 -3.45 -6.12
C ARG A 34 10.56 -2.59 -4.85
N GLN A 35 10.48 -1.26 -5.00
CA GLN A 35 10.37 -0.31 -3.89
C GLN A 35 8.92 -0.18 -3.42
N PHE A 36 8.59 -0.33 -2.15
CA PHE A 36 7.26 -0.13 -1.57
C PHE A 36 7.27 1.05 -0.60
N ASP A 37 6.19 1.83 -0.59
CA ASP A 37 6.07 3.00 0.28
C ASP A 37 5.97 2.56 1.74
N VAL A 38 5.15 1.52 2.03
CA VAL A 38 5.14 0.84 3.33
C VAL A 38 4.99 -0.67 3.12
N LEU A 39 5.78 -1.45 3.84
CA LEU A 39 5.67 -2.91 3.89
C LEU A 39 5.48 -3.34 5.35
N VAL A 40 4.45 -4.14 5.59
CA VAL A 40 4.16 -4.71 6.91
C VAL A 40 4.35 -6.21 6.84
N THR A 41 5.24 -6.73 7.69
CA THR A 41 5.41 -8.16 7.90
C THR A 41 4.98 -8.50 9.32
N HIS A 42 3.96 -9.33 9.46
CA HIS A 42 3.49 -9.77 10.77
C HIS A 42 3.50 -11.30 10.87
N LYS A 43 3.91 -11.81 12.03
CA LYS A 43 3.85 -13.24 12.34
C LYS A 43 2.60 -13.51 13.16
N PHE A 44 1.72 -14.35 12.65
CA PHE A 44 0.51 -14.79 13.34
C PHE A 44 0.54 -16.31 13.49
N GLY A 45 0.86 -16.79 14.69
CA GLY A 45 1.10 -18.21 14.94
C GLY A 45 2.22 -18.76 14.03
N MET A 46 1.90 -19.80 13.24
CA MET A 46 2.84 -20.39 12.27
C MET A 46 2.84 -19.69 10.90
N HIS A 47 2.06 -18.62 10.73
CA HIS A 47 1.92 -17.92 9.45
C HIS A 47 2.71 -16.61 9.43
N LYS A 48 3.31 -16.31 8.27
CA LYS A 48 3.83 -14.98 7.93
C LYS A 48 2.81 -14.30 7.04
N VAL A 49 2.39 -13.11 7.42
CA VAL A 49 1.49 -12.25 6.63
C VAL A 49 2.28 -11.03 6.18
N ILE A 50 2.24 -10.75 4.88
CA ILE A 50 2.87 -9.59 4.26
C ILE A 50 1.76 -8.70 3.69
N ILE A 51 1.75 -7.43 4.08
CA ILE A 51 0.83 -6.40 3.60
C ILE A 51 1.65 -5.30 2.95
N ALA A 52 1.43 -5.06 1.67
CA ALA A 52 2.12 -4.04 0.89
C ALA A 52 1.21 -2.82 0.67
N PHE A 53 1.75 -1.63 0.88
CA PHE A 53 1.05 -0.37 0.68
C PHE A 53 1.73 0.45 -0.42
N GLU A 54 0.92 1.01 -1.31
CA GLU A 54 1.30 2.10 -2.21
C GLU A 54 0.50 3.35 -1.82
N VAL A 55 1.19 4.46 -1.67
CA VAL A 55 0.63 5.75 -1.27
C VAL A 55 0.83 6.75 -2.41
N LYS A 56 -0.21 7.50 -2.74
CA LYS A 56 -0.14 8.57 -3.73
C LYS A 56 -0.86 9.82 -3.25
N ASP A 57 -0.11 10.92 -3.15
CA ASP A 57 -0.69 12.25 -3.08
C ASP A 57 -0.64 12.93 -4.46
N LYS A 58 -1.71 12.78 -5.23
CA LYS A 58 -1.83 13.41 -6.55
C LYS A 58 -3.12 14.17 -6.65
N LYS A 59 -3.17 15.16 -7.54
CA LYS A 59 -4.40 15.90 -7.87
C LYS A 59 -5.43 15.06 -8.66
N ARG A 60 -4.98 14.01 -9.34
CA ARG A 60 -5.81 13.17 -10.21
C ARG A 60 -6.06 11.83 -9.55
N ALA A 61 -7.32 11.38 -9.62
CA ALA A 61 -7.72 10.07 -9.18
C ALA A 61 -6.87 8.97 -9.82
N VAL A 62 -6.56 7.94 -9.02
CA VAL A 62 -5.72 6.80 -9.42
C VAL A 62 -6.36 6.04 -10.58
N SER A 63 -5.57 5.77 -11.62
CA SER A 63 -6.02 5.08 -12.83
C SER A 63 -6.00 3.55 -12.70
N VAL A 64 -6.62 2.86 -13.67
CA VAL A 64 -6.57 1.40 -13.78
C VAL A 64 -5.12 0.90 -13.89
N ASP A 65 -4.33 1.53 -14.77
CA ASP A 65 -2.93 1.13 -15.01
C ASP A 65 -2.07 1.19 -13.74
N GLN A 66 -2.32 2.17 -12.87
CA GLN A 66 -1.61 2.28 -11.59
C GLN A 66 -1.97 1.13 -10.65
N ILE A 67 -3.23 0.69 -10.66
CA ILE A 67 -3.65 -0.48 -9.90
C ILE A 67 -3.04 -1.76 -10.47
N ASP A 68 -3.10 -1.98 -11.78
CA ASP A 68 -2.54 -3.19 -12.41
C ASP A 68 -1.01 -3.29 -12.20
N ALA A 69 -0.31 -2.16 -12.30
CA ALA A 69 1.12 -2.09 -12.01
C ALA A 69 1.42 -2.48 -10.55
N PHE A 70 0.61 -1.99 -9.60
CA PHE A 70 0.79 -2.33 -8.20
C PHE A 70 0.45 -3.79 -7.90
N VAL A 71 -0.61 -4.34 -8.50
CA VAL A 71 -0.95 -5.77 -8.39
C VAL A 71 0.22 -6.66 -8.82
N THR A 72 0.85 -6.34 -9.96
CA THR A 72 2.02 -7.07 -10.45
C THR A 72 3.17 -7.02 -9.43
N LYS A 73 3.48 -5.81 -8.94
CA LYS A 73 4.54 -5.57 -7.96
C LYS A 73 4.33 -6.32 -6.64
N VAL A 74 3.10 -6.37 -6.14
CA VAL A 74 2.74 -7.13 -4.91
C VAL A 74 2.84 -8.63 -5.15
N THR A 75 2.43 -9.10 -6.33
CA THR A 75 2.47 -10.52 -6.70
C THR A 75 3.91 -11.03 -6.76
N ASP A 76 4.84 -10.22 -7.29
CA ASP A 76 6.27 -10.57 -7.39
C ASP A 76 6.91 -10.94 -6.03
N ILE A 77 6.47 -10.30 -4.94
CA ILE A 77 6.99 -10.55 -3.59
C ILE A 77 6.13 -11.52 -2.76
N GLY A 78 5.07 -12.08 -3.35
CA GLY A 78 4.15 -13.00 -2.67
C GLY A 78 3.38 -12.36 -1.51
N ALA A 79 3.11 -11.05 -1.58
CA ALA A 79 2.38 -10.38 -0.51
C ALA A 79 0.92 -10.84 -0.41
N ASN A 80 0.44 -11.02 0.82
CA ASN A 80 -0.89 -11.59 1.10
C ASN A 80 -2.00 -10.55 0.93
N LYS A 81 -1.69 -9.27 1.15
CA LYS A 81 -2.62 -8.16 1.01
C LYS A 81 -1.93 -6.96 0.34
N ALA A 82 -2.69 -6.30 -0.51
CA ALA A 82 -2.31 -5.06 -1.16
C ALA A 82 -3.27 -3.96 -0.71
N VAL A 83 -2.72 -2.79 -0.38
CA VAL A 83 -3.49 -1.60 0.01
C VAL A 83 -3.00 -0.42 -0.82
N PHE A 84 -3.93 0.29 -1.48
CA PHE A 84 -3.61 1.50 -2.22
C PHE A 84 -4.25 2.71 -1.53
N VAL A 85 -3.42 3.67 -1.13
CA VAL A 85 -3.83 4.90 -0.44
C VAL A 85 -3.75 6.07 -1.44
N SER A 86 -4.82 6.87 -1.52
CA SER A 86 -4.89 8.03 -2.42
C SER A 86 -5.55 9.23 -1.75
N THR A 87 -5.02 10.44 -1.96
CA THR A 87 -5.67 11.69 -1.51
C THR A 87 -6.79 12.16 -2.43
N SER A 88 -6.80 11.73 -3.68
CA SER A 88 -7.76 12.17 -4.72
C SER A 88 -8.70 11.06 -5.18
N GLY A 89 -8.72 9.95 -4.46
CA GLY A 89 -9.58 8.80 -4.74
C GLY A 89 -9.14 8.01 -5.99
N PHE A 90 -10.10 7.31 -6.59
CA PHE A 90 -9.85 6.28 -7.60
C PHE A 90 -10.86 6.39 -8.75
N GLN A 91 -10.41 6.13 -9.98
CA GLN A 91 -11.31 6.02 -11.12
C GLN A 91 -12.23 4.80 -10.98
N SER A 92 -13.42 4.85 -11.59
CA SER A 92 -14.39 3.74 -11.51
C SER A 92 -13.83 2.41 -12.03
N GLY A 93 -13.00 2.45 -13.06
CA GLY A 93 -12.26 1.30 -13.56
C GLY A 93 -11.26 0.77 -12.53
N ALA A 94 -10.49 1.65 -11.89
CA ALA A 94 -9.49 1.31 -10.89
C ALA A 94 -10.14 0.59 -9.70
N ILE A 95 -11.30 1.08 -9.24
CA ILE A 95 -12.09 0.44 -8.17
C ILE A 95 -12.53 -0.98 -8.57
N LYS A 96 -13.02 -1.17 -9.80
CA LYS A 96 -13.43 -2.49 -10.29
C LYS A 96 -12.24 -3.45 -10.36
N THR A 97 -11.09 -2.98 -10.84
CA THR A 97 -9.86 -3.77 -10.91
C THR A 97 -9.33 -4.13 -9.52
N ALA A 98 -9.26 -3.17 -8.59
CA ALA A 98 -8.87 -3.43 -7.21
C ALA A 98 -9.71 -4.53 -6.54
N LYS A 99 -11.04 -4.48 -6.71
CA LYS A 99 -11.96 -5.50 -6.20
C LYS A 99 -11.68 -6.89 -6.78
N ARG A 100 -11.38 -6.97 -8.09
CA ARG A 100 -11.04 -8.22 -8.77
C ARG A 100 -9.79 -8.88 -8.21
N HIS A 101 -8.83 -8.06 -7.76
CA HIS A 101 -7.56 -8.51 -7.18
C HIS A 101 -7.56 -8.52 -5.65
N HIS A 102 -8.73 -8.36 -5.00
CA HIS A 102 -8.87 -8.35 -3.53
C HIS A 102 -7.98 -7.31 -2.82
N MET A 103 -7.71 -6.20 -3.50
CA MET A 103 -6.92 -5.08 -3.00
C MET A 103 -7.81 -4.08 -2.26
N ASP A 104 -7.33 -3.58 -1.14
CA ASP A 104 -8.03 -2.60 -0.34
C ASP A 104 -7.70 -1.18 -0.83
N LEU A 105 -8.72 -0.32 -0.90
CA LEU A 105 -8.57 1.08 -1.32
C LEU A 105 -8.87 1.99 -0.14
N ALA A 106 -7.93 2.88 0.17
CA ALA A 106 -8.10 3.91 1.19
C ALA A 106 -8.03 5.30 0.55
N THR A 107 -9.03 6.13 0.84
CA THR A 107 -8.99 7.55 0.46
C THR A 107 -8.78 8.37 1.71
N SER A 108 -7.74 9.20 1.75
CA SER A 108 -7.57 10.18 2.83
C SER A 108 -8.41 11.41 2.49
N SER A 109 -9.65 11.44 2.98
CA SER A 109 -10.57 12.59 2.88
C SER A 109 -10.26 13.64 3.93
#